data_AF-A0A7X8MY99-F1
#
_entry.id   AF-A0A7X8MY99-F1
#
_cell.length_a   1.000
_cell.length_b   1.000
_cell.length_c   1.000
_cell.angle_alpha   90.00
_cell.angle_beta   90.00
_cell.angle_gamma   90.00
#
_symmetry.space_group_name_H-M   'P 1'
#
loop_
_entity.id
_entity.type
_entity.pdbx_description
1 polymer ?
#
loop_
_entity_poly.entity_id
_entity_poly.type
_entity_poly.pdbx_seq_one_letter_code
_entity_poly.pdbx_strand_id
1 'polypeptide(L)'
;MNMVNYFNKLTKAIKNITKENFIGIYIHGSLAMGGFNPDRSDVDLLVVVKHSLNISTQCELAKFMLANSNDPYPIEISFLTQTQLENWAHPSPYEFHFSEGWRQSFERELLTEQYEAINNDHKVDPDLAAHLTIINTRGICSEGPPIDDVFPVIPRAHYLSSILADYQDCLKNVETDPVYCVLNLIRVYWYVKEEVISSKLEAGEYGLTSFPQEYKETIRKVIESYQGNSRVREFHKEELTSIRDYIQSEIGQLEKESTV
;
A
#
# COMPACT_ATOMS: atom_id res chain seq x y z
N MET A 1 8.59 -21.00 -7.26
CA MET A 1 8.35 -20.38 -8.59
C MET A 1 9.21 -19.12 -8.66
N ASN A 2 9.98 -18.86 -9.72
CA ASN A 2 10.69 -17.57 -9.84
C ASN A 2 9.64 -16.45 -9.99
N MET A 3 9.85 -15.32 -9.31
CA MET A 3 8.97 -14.14 -9.28
C MET A 3 8.60 -13.63 -10.69
N VAL A 4 9.54 -13.68 -11.64
CA VAL A 4 9.25 -13.36 -13.06
C VAL A 4 8.18 -14.29 -13.65
N ASN A 5 8.26 -15.59 -13.38
CA ASN A 5 7.28 -16.55 -13.87
C ASN A 5 5.93 -16.40 -13.15
N TYR A 6 5.94 -16.00 -11.89
CA TYR A 6 4.72 -15.68 -11.14
C TYR A 6 3.98 -14.51 -11.80
N PHE A 7 4.66 -13.38 -12.01
CA PHE A 7 4.05 -12.23 -12.67
C PHE A 7 3.62 -12.52 -14.11
N ASN A 8 4.42 -13.24 -14.90
CA ASN A 8 4.03 -13.60 -16.26
C ASN A 8 2.72 -14.42 -16.31
N LYS A 9 2.51 -15.35 -15.36
CA LYS A 9 1.27 -16.12 -15.28
C LYS A 9 0.09 -15.23 -14.85
N LEU A 10 0.31 -14.41 -13.83
CA LEU A 10 -0.68 -13.47 -13.30
C LEU A 10 -1.15 -12.49 -14.39
N THR A 11 -0.20 -11.82 -15.05
CA THR A 11 -0.46 -10.89 -16.15
C THR A 11 -1.19 -11.57 -17.29
N LYS A 12 -0.76 -12.77 -17.70
CA LYS A 12 -1.44 -13.51 -18.78
C LYS A 12 -2.90 -13.84 -18.44
N ALA A 13 -3.19 -14.24 -17.19
CA ALA A 13 -4.55 -14.53 -16.76
C ALA A 13 -5.42 -13.26 -16.74
N ILE A 14 -4.90 -12.17 -16.17
CA ILE A 14 -5.59 -10.86 -16.15
C ILE A 14 -5.89 -10.38 -17.57
N LYS A 15 -4.92 -10.50 -18.50
CA LYS A 15 -5.11 -10.17 -19.92
C LYS A 15 -6.17 -11.04 -20.59
N ASN A 16 -6.27 -12.32 -20.26
CA ASN A 16 -7.32 -13.18 -20.82
C ASN A 16 -8.72 -12.76 -20.35
N ILE A 17 -8.85 -12.33 -19.09
CA ILE A 17 -10.12 -11.86 -18.50
C ILE A 17 -10.50 -10.49 -19.08
N THR A 18 -9.56 -9.56 -19.14
CA THR A 18 -9.78 -8.16 -19.56
C THR A 18 -9.65 -7.91 -21.08
N LYS A 19 -9.02 -8.83 -21.82
CA LYS A 19 -8.87 -8.82 -23.28
C LYS A 19 -8.26 -7.50 -23.78
N GLU A 20 -8.82 -6.94 -24.85
CA GLU A 20 -8.42 -5.67 -25.47
C GLU A 20 -8.56 -4.45 -24.54
N ASN A 21 -9.19 -4.62 -23.36
CA ASN A 21 -9.32 -3.56 -22.39
C ASN A 21 -8.05 -3.37 -21.54
N PHE A 22 -7.12 -4.33 -21.52
CA PHE A 22 -5.88 -4.27 -20.77
C PHE A 22 -4.91 -3.24 -21.38
N ILE A 23 -4.34 -2.36 -20.55
CA ILE A 23 -3.27 -1.43 -20.96
C ILE A 23 -1.93 -1.81 -20.32
N GLY A 24 -1.91 -2.06 -19.02
CA GLY A 24 -0.66 -2.39 -18.32
C GLY A 24 -0.87 -2.86 -16.89
N ILE A 25 0.16 -3.49 -16.32
CA ILE A 25 0.26 -3.91 -14.93
C ILE A 25 1.56 -3.39 -14.31
N TYR A 26 1.45 -2.85 -13.11
CA TYR A 26 2.51 -2.15 -12.42
C TYR A 26 2.58 -2.62 -10.98
N ILE A 27 3.80 -2.70 -10.46
CA ILE A 27 4.10 -3.18 -9.11
C ILE A 27 4.50 -1.97 -8.26
N HIS A 28 3.96 -1.90 -7.05
CA HIS A 28 4.36 -0.91 -6.04
C HIS A 28 4.67 -1.59 -4.70
N GLY A 29 4.65 -0.78 -3.64
CA GLY A 29 4.78 -1.24 -2.27
C GLY A 29 6.10 -1.95 -1.98
N SER A 30 6.07 -2.94 -1.10
CA SER A 30 7.29 -3.52 -0.52
C SER A 30 8.21 -4.13 -1.57
N LEU A 31 7.64 -4.72 -2.62
CA LEU A 31 8.40 -5.35 -3.69
C LEU A 31 9.14 -4.34 -4.57
N ALA A 32 8.47 -3.27 -4.94
CA ALA A 32 9.08 -2.19 -5.71
C ALA A 32 10.13 -1.42 -4.90
N MET A 33 9.94 -1.33 -3.57
CA MET A 33 10.87 -0.63 -2.68
C MET A 33 12.04 -1.49 -2.18
N GLY A 34 12.12 -2.77 -2.54
CA GLY A 34 13.19 -3.68 -2.12
C GLY A 34 13.07 -4.21 -0.68
N GLY A 35 11.90 -4.04 -0.06
CA GLY A 35 11.58 -4.48 1.31
C GLY A 35 10.61 -5.67 1.39
N PHE A 36 10.41 -6.41 0.29
CA PHE A 36 9.49 -7.54 0.24
C PHE A 36 9.95 -8.70 1.12
N ASN A 37 9.07 -9.13 2.02
CA ASN A 37 9.24 -10.31 2.85
C ASN A 37 8.24 -11.39 2.41
N PRO A 38 8.70 -12.51 1.82
CA PRO A 38 7.85 -13.60 1.35
C PRO A 38 6.83 -14.15 2.37
N ASP A 39 7.12 -14.04 3.67
CA ASP A 39 6.28 -14.59 4.74
C ASP A 39 5.26 -13.57 5.30
N ARG A 40 5.39 -12.28 4.95
CA ARG A 40 4.65 -11.19 5.59
C ARG A 40 4.16 -10.08 4.66
N SER A 41 4.66 -10.05 3.43
CA SER A 41 4.36 -9.00 2.46
C SER A 41 3.36 -9.48 1.44
N ASP A 42 2.44 -8.58 1.13
CA ASP A 42 1.54 -8.73 0.01
C ASP A 42 2.26 -8.32 -1.27
N VAL A 43 1.73 -8.77 -2.41
CA VAL A 43 2.14 -8.32 -3.73
C VAL A 43 1.19 -7.22 -4.18
N ASP A 44 1.67 -5.98 -4.12
CA ASP A 44 0.89 -4.77 -4.38
C ASP A 44 0.91 -4.40 -5.88
N LEU A 45 -0.26 -4.33 -6.50
CA LEU A 45 -0.43 -4.20 -7.95
C LEU A 45 -1.44 -3.13 -8.35
N LEU A 46 -1.11 -2.39 -9.41
CA LEU A 46 -2.06 -1.56 -10.14
C LEU A 46 -2.20 -2.06 -11.57
N VAL A 47 -3.43 -2.23 -12.03
CA VAL A 47 -3.74 -2.59 -13.42
C VAL A 47 -4.48 -1.44 -14.08
N VAL A 48 -4.01 -1.01 -15.24
CA VAL A 48 -4.64 0.04 -16.02
C VAL A 48 -5.46 -0.59 -17.14
N VAL A 49 -6.71 -0.15 -17.26
CA VAL A 49 -7.64 -0.60 -18.30
C VAL A 49 -8.18 0.59 -19.09
N LYS A 50 -8.57 0.35 -20.35
CA LYS A 50 -9.02 1.42 -21.24
C LYS A 50 -10.40 1.97 -20.89
N HIS A 51 -11.32 1.09 -20.49
CA HIS A 51 -12.72 1.39 -20.20
C HIS A 51 -13.17 0.68 -18.92
N SER A 52 -14.28 1.14 -18.33
CA SER A 52 -14.83 0.55 -17.11
C SER A 52 -15.16 -0.94 -17.27
N LEU A 53 -15.01 -1.68 -16.16
CA LEU A 53 -15.19 -3.12 -16.12
C LEU A 53 -16.65 -3.47 -15.85
N ASN A 54 -17.27 -4.25 -16.73
CA ASN A 54 -18.60 -4.79 -16.45
C ASN A 54 -18.59 -5.83 -15.31
N ILE A 55 -19.76 -6.06 -14.70
CA ILE A 55 -19.93 -6.98 -13.57
C ILE A 55 -19.38 -8.38 -13.89
N SER A 56 -19.65 -8.92 -15.08
CA SER A 56 -19.14 -10.25 -15.47
C SER A 56 -17.62 -10.33 -15.42
N THR A 57 -16.93 -9.29 -15.90
CA THR A 57 -15.46 -9.23 -15.89
C THR A 57 -14.94 -9.12 -14.46
N GLN A 58 -15.57 -8.29 -13.62
CA GLN A 58 -15.22 -8.17 -12.21
C GLN A 58 -15.45 -9.47 -11.44
N CYS A 59 -16.51 -10.23 -11.74
CA CYS A 59 -16.74 -11.55 -11.16
C CYS A 59 -15.68 -12.57 -11.58
N GLU A 60 -15.23 -12.53 -12.84
CA GLU A 60 -14.12 -13.38 -13.30
C GLU A 60 -12.80 -13.01 -12.60
N LEU A 61 -12.52 -11.71 -12.43
CA LEU A 61 -11.38 -11.24 -11.65
C LEU A 61 -11.46 -11.71 -10.20
N ALA A 62 -12.61 -11.55 -9.53
CA ALA A 62 -12.82 -12.01 -8.16
C ALA A 62 -12.58 -13.53 -8.02
N LYS A 63 -13.17 -14.34 -8.90
CA LYS A 63 -12.92 -15.81 -8.92
C LYS A 63 -11.45 -16.13 -9.10
N PHE A 64 -10.78 -15.40 -9.99
CA PHE A 64 -9.37 -15.59 -10.24
C PHE A 64 -8.50 -15.21 -9.03
N MET A 65 -8.74 -14.06 -8.40
CA MET A 65 -7.99 -13.62 -7.20
C MET A 65 -8.22 -14.56 -6.02
N LEU A 66 -9.46 -14.99 -5.78
CA LEU A 66 -9.79 -15.95 -4.72
C LEU A 66 -9.03 -17.27 -4.88
N ALA A 67 -8.84 -17.72 -6.12
CA ALA A 67 -8.17 -18.98 -6.43
C ALA A 67 -6.63 -18.89 -6.45
N ASN A 68 -6.04 -17.71 -6.63
CA ASN A 68 -4.60 -17.55 -6.85
C ASN A 68 -3.88 -16.69 -5.80
N SER A 69 -4.60 -15.86 -5.04
CA SER A 69 -4.03 -15.15 -3.90
C SER A 69 -3.72 -16.11 -2.75
N ASN A 70 -2.66 -15.85 -1.99
CA ASN A 70 -2.00 -16.74 -1.02
C ASN A 70 -1.28 -17.96 -1.63
N ASP A 71 -1.13 -18.04 -2.96
CA ASP A 71 -0.32 -19.08 -3.61
C ASP A 71 0.62 -18.48 -4.69
N PRO A 72 1.87 -18.11 -4.34
CA PRO A 72 2.50 -18.24 -3.03
C PRO A 72 2.29 -17.05 -2.08
N TYR A 73 1.83 -15.89 -2.59
CA TYR A 73 1.78 -14.64 -1.82
C TYR A 73 0.36 -14.06 -1.81
N PRO A 74 -0.04 -13.35 -0.75
CA PRO A 74 -1.26 -12.54 -0.79
C PRO A 74 -1.13 -11.48 -1.90
N ILE A 75 -2.23 -11.19 -2.58
CA ILE A 75 -2.32 -10.17 -3.63
C ILE A 75 -3.16 -9.02 -3.12
N GLU A 76 -2.64 -7.80 -3.27
CA GLU A 76 -3.43 -6.58 -3.22
C GLU A 76 -3.41 -5.94 -4.61
N ILE A 77 -4.57 -5.69 -5.20
CA ILE A 77 -4.66 -5.23 -6.59
C ILE A 77 -5.84 -4.30 -6.83
N SER A 78 -5.57 -3.15 -7.46
CA SER A 78 -6.60 -2.22 -7.92
C SER A 78 -6.57 -2.05 -9.44
N PHE A 79 -7.74 -2.05 -10.06
CA PHE A 79 -7.95 -1.78 -11.47
C PHE A 79 -8.42 -0.34 -11.65
N LEU A 80 -7.72 0.40 -12.50
CA LEU A 80 -7.90 1.84 -12.72
C LEU A 80 -8.14 2.09 -14.21
N THR A 81 -9.07 2.98 -14.56
CA THR A 81 -9.23 3.37 -15.97
C THR A 81 -8.13 4.34 -16.42
N GLN A 82 -7.83 4.38 -17.71
CA GLN A 82 -6.95 5.43 -18.25
C GLN A 82 -7.56 6.82 -18.03
N THR A 83 -8.88 6.98 -18.27
CA THR A 83 -9.57 8.27 -18.13
C THR A 83 -9.50 8.83 -16.70
N GLN A 84 -9.59 8.00 -15.66
CA GLN A 84 -9.48 8.50 -14.28
C GLN A 84 -8.04 8.91 -13.91
N LEU A 85 -7.03 8.28 -14.51
CA LEU A 85 -5.64 8.68 -14.31
C LEU A 85 -5.34 10.01 -15.01
N GLU A 86 -5.90 10.22 -16.21
CA GLU A 86 -5.83 11.49 -16.93
C GLU A 86 -6.61 12.61 -16.22
N ASN A 87 -7.69 12.28 -15.53
CA ASN A 87 -8.56 13.21 -14.81
C ASN A 87 -8.53 12.93 -13.29
N TRP A 88 -7.33 12.98 -12.72
CA TRP A 88 -7.10 12.64 -11.31
C TRP A 88 -8.07 13.36 -10.35
N ALA A 89 -8.63 12.58 -9.43
CA ALA A 89 -9.44 13.07 -8.30
C ALA A 89 -9.00 12.36 -7.01
N HIS A 90 -9.18 13.01 -5.85
CA HIS A 90 -8.88 12.43 -4.55
C HIS A 90 -10.09 12.59 -3.59
N PRO A 91 -10.60 11.50 -2.97
CA PRO A 91 -10.20 10.09 -3.19
C PRO A 91 -10.48 9.64 -4.63
N SER A 92 -9.66 8.74 -5.16
CA SER A 92 -9.76 8.31 -6.56
C SER A 92 -10.75 7.16 -6.70
N PRO A 93 -11.53 7.10 -7.78
CA PRO A 93 -12.31 5.90 -8.06
C PRO A 93 -11.43 4.70 -8.40
N TYR A 94 -11.99 3.50 -8.29
CA TYR A 94 -11.43 2.26 -8.82
C TYR A 94 -12.53 1.40 -9.45
N GLU A 95 -12.15 0.58 -10.44
CA GLU A 95 -13.07 -0.32 -11.13
C GLU A 95 -13.29 -1.61 -10.35
N PHE A 96 -12.19 -2.19 -9.88
CA PHE A 96 -12.15 -3.42 -9.10
C PHE A 96 -10.97 -3.34 -8.14
N HIS A 97 -11.17 -3.75 -6.89
CA HIS A 97 -10.11 -3.85 -5.89
C HIS A 97 -10.23 -5.20 -5.19
N PHE A 98 -9.09 -5.86 -4.97
CA PHE A 98 -9.00 -7.06 -4.17
C PHE A 98 -7.84 -6.95 -3.18
N SER A 99 -8.11 -7.35 -1.95
CA SER A 99 -7.12 -7.73 -0.95
C SER A 99 -7.70 -8.88 -0.13
N GLU A 100 -6.88 -9.52 0.71
CA GLU A 100 -7.37 -10.60 1.58
C GLU A 100 -8.47 -10.16 2.54
N GLY A 101 -8.55 -8.86 2.87
CA GLY A 101 -9.66 -8.29 3.64
C GLY A 101 -11.01 -8.38 2.92
N TRP A 102 -11.02 -8.42 1.58
CA TRP A 102 -12.23 -8.51 0.75
C TRP A 102 -12.65 -9.95 0.42
N ARG A 103 -11.82 -10.95 0.74
CA ARG A 103 -12.04 -12.36 0.37
C ARG A 103 -13.44 -12.86 0.73
N GLN A 104 -13.84 -12.72 2.00
CA GLN A 104 -15.14 -13.22 2.47
C GLN A 104 -16.32 -12.52 1.78
N SER A 105 -16.20 -11.23 1.49
CA SER A 105 -17.20 -10.49 0.73
C SER A 105 -17.35 -11.07 -0.67
N PHE A 106 -16.25 -11.25 -1.41
CA PHE A 106 -16.31 -11.81 -2.76
C PHE A 106 -16.81 -13.27 -2.79
N GLU A 107 -16.39 -14.11 -1.83
CA GLU A 107 -16.90 -15.48 -1.71
C GLU A 107 -18.43 -15.49 -1.52
N ARG A 108 -18.95 -14.61 -0.67
CA ARG A 108 -20.39 -14.46 -0.45
C ARG A 108 -21.10 -13.99 -1.71
N GLU A 109 -20.64 -12.91 -2.34
CA GLU A 109 -21.30 -12.30 -3.51
C GLU A 109 -21.33 -13.24 -4.72
N LEU A 110 -20.26 -14.01 -4.95
CA LEU A 110 -20.21 -14.99 -6.02
C LEU A 110 -21.15 -16.19 -5.78
N LEU A 111 -21.46 -16.48 -4.52
CA LEU A 111 -22.31 -17.60 -4.13
C LEU A 111 -23.80 -17.21 -4.10
N THR A 112 -24.12 -15.96 -3.74
CA THR A 112 -25.49 -15.44 -3.71
C THR A 112 -25.92 -14.73 -4.99
N GLU A 113 -24.97 -14.41 -5.88
CA GLU A 113 -25.15 -13.53 -7.05
C GLU A 113 -25.70 -12.14 -6.69
N GLN A 114 -25.42 -11.67 -5.47
CA GLN A 114 -25.77 -10.33 -4.99
C GLN A 114 -24.50 -9.50 -4.85
N TYR A 115 -24.29 -8.58 -5.79
CA TYR A 115 -23.00 -7.92 -6.03
C TYR A 115 -22.89 -6.56 -5.33
N GLU A 116 -22.92 -6.49 -4.01
CA GLU A 116 -22.89 -5.21 -3.29
C GLU A 116 -21.54 -4.49 -3.40
N ALA A 117 -20.42 -5.21 -3.24
CA ALA A 117 -19.07 -4.69 -3.42
C ALA A 117 -18.69 -4.56 -4.90
N ILE A 118 -19.09 -5.54 -5.72
CA ILE A 118 -18.81 -5.51 -7.17
C ILE A 118 -19.64 -4.45 -7.91
N ASN A 119 -20.91 -4.24 -7.54
CA ASN A 119 -21.82 -3.29 -8.20
C ASN A 119 -22.15 -2.09 -7.30
N ASN A 120 -21.10 -1.51 -6.70
CA ASN A 120 -21.19 -0.24 -5.98
C ASN A 120 -20.84 0.93 -6.91
N ASP A 121 -21.75 1.90 -7.05
CA ASP A 121 -21.53 3.12 -7.85
C ASP A 121 -20.60 4.14 -7.15
N HIS A 122 -20.28 3.92 -5.87
CA HIS A 122 -19.45 4.80 -5.04
C HIS A 122 -18.14 4.12 -4.61
N LYS A 123 -17.43 3.49 -5.55
CA LYS A 123 -16.09 2.93 -5.33
C LYS A 123 -15.04 4.03 -5.39
N VAL A 124 -14.67 4.58 -4.23
CA VAL A 124 -13.50 5.44 -4.10
C VAL A 124 -12.55 4.88 -3.06
N ASP A 125 -11.26 5.11 -3.28
CA ASP A 125 -10.18 4.67 -2.40
C ASP A 125 -9.24 5.87 -2.12
N PRO A 126 -9.16 6.35 -0.87
CA PRO A 126 -8.22 7.40 -0.50
C PRO A 126 -6.75 6.96 -0.62
N ASP A 127 -6.46 5.66 -0.48
CA ASP A 127 -5.09 5.13 -0.44
C ASP A 127 -4.44 5.08 -1.82
N LEU A 128 -5.23 5.18 -2.90
CA LEU A 128 -4.69 5.31 -4.26
C LEU A 128 -3.74 6.50 -4.42
N ALA A 129 -3.90 7.58 -3.65
CA ALA A 129 -2.93 8.68 -3.68
C ALA A 129 -1.54 8.22 -3.18
N ALA A 130 -1.49 7.38 -2.13
CA ALA A 130 -0.26 6.72 -1.69
C ALA A 130 0.27 5.79 -2.77
N HIS A 131 -0.56 4.86 -3.27
CA HIS A 131 -0.13 3.85 -4.24
C HIS A 131 0.48 4.47 -5.51
N LEU A 132 -0.15 5.50 -6.07
CA LEU A 132 0.35 6.19 -7.27
C LEU A 132 1.63 6.98 -6.99
N THR A 133 1.75 7.60 -5.81
CA THR A 133 2.98 8.27 -5.41
C THR A 133 4.16 7.29 -5.30
N ILE A 134 3.93 6.10 -4.72
CA ILE A 134 4.94 5.04 -4.68
C ILE A 134 5.26 4.55 -6.09
N ILE A 135 4.26 4.34 -6.95
CA ILE A 135 4.49 3.95 -8.35
C ILE A 135 5.40 4.94 -9.07
N ASN A 136 5.10 6.23 -9.02
CA ASN A 136 5.86 7.26 -9.74
C ASN A 136 7.33 7.36 -9.28
N THR A 137 7.62 6.98 -8.03
CA THR A 137 8.95 7.17 -7.45
C THR A 137 9.79 5.92 -7.41
N ARG A 138 9.17 4.75 -7.20
CA ARG A 138 9.84 3.48 -6.97
C ARG A 138 9.19 2.30 -7.70
N GLY A 139 8.08 2.52 -8.40
CA GLY A 139 7.30 1.48 -9.05
C GLY A 139 8.05 0.73 -10.15
N ILE A 140 7.54 -0.45 -10.49
CA ILE A 140 8.06 -1.28 -11.57
C ILE A 140 6.95 -1.46 -12.62
N CYS A 141 7.21 -1.06 -13.85
CA CYS A 141 6.37 -1.44 -14.98
C CYS A 141 6.65 -2.91 -15.33
N SER A 142 5.68 -3.78 -15.08
CA SER A 142 5.78 -5.21 -15.39
C SER A 142 5.42 -5.45 -16.86
N GLU A 143 4.35 -4.84 -17.33
CA GLU A 143 3.95 -4.82 -18.75
C GLU A 143 3.07 -3.59 -19.02
N GLY A 144 3.25 -2.93 -20.16
CA GLY A 144 2.48 -1.74 -20.55
C GLY A 144 3.38 -0.56 -20.91
N PRO A 145 2.81 0.65 -21.09
CA PRO A 145 3.59 1.86 -21.27
C PRO A 145 4.46 2.21 -20.04
N PRO A 146 5.45 3.09 -20.18
CA PRO A 146 6.22 3.62 -19.04
C PRO A 146 5.33 4.25 -17.97
N ILE A 147 5.74 4.18 -16.71
CA ILE A 147 4.99 4.73 -15.56
C ILE A 147 4.70 6.22 -15.76
N ASP A 148 5.71 7.00 -16.16
CA ASP A 148 5.62 8.46 -16.36
C ASP A 148 4.64 8.88 -17.46
N ASP A 149 4.30 7.95 -18.38
CA ASP A 149 3.34 8.20 -19.46
C ASP A 149 1.89 7.90 -19.03
N VAL A 150 1.68 7.22 -17.90
CA VAL A 150 0.39 6.63 -17.50
C VAL A 150 -0.14 7.21 -16.20
N PHE A 151 0.72 7.42 -15.22
CA PHE A 151 0.30 7.85 -13.88
C PHE A 151 0.53 9.34 -13.68
N PRO A 152 -0.49 10.08 -13.20
CA PRO A 152 -0.34 11.50 -12.91
C PRO A 152 0.59 11.72 -11.72
N VAL A 153 1.26 12.86 -11.71
CA VAL A 153 1.95 13.35 -10.50
C VAL A 153 0.91 13.72 -9.45
N ILE A 154 0.99 13.10 -8.28
CA ILE A 154 0.01 13.28 -7.21
C ILE A 154 0.33 14.55 -6.42
N PRO A 155 -0.64 15.46 -6.21
CA PRO A 155 -0.45 16.60 -5.32
C PRO A 155 -0.06 16.16 -3.91
N ARG A 156 0.94 16.83 -3.33
CA ARG A 156 1.45 16.58 -1.97
C ARG A 156 0.32 16.45 -0.94
N ALA A 157 -0.70 17.30 -1.02
CA ALA A 157 -1.82 17.31 -0.10
C ALA A 157 -2.64 16.01 -0.14
N HIS A 158 -2.81 15.40 -1.33
CA HIS A 158 -3.55 14.14 -1.49
C HIS A 158 -2.76 12.94 -0.96
N TYR A 159 -1.44 12.91 -1.18
CA TYR A 159 -0.60 11.88 -0.59
C TYR A 159 -0.55 12.00 0.94
N LEU A 160 -0.43 13.23 1.44
CA LEU A 160 -0.44 13.47 2.89
C LEU A 160 -1.77 13.02 3.50
N SER A 161 -2.92 13.38 2.93
CA SER A 161 -4.21 12.94 3.43
C SER A 161 -4.39 11.43 3.40
N SER A 162 -3.83 10.71 2.41
CA SER A 162 -3.92 9.24 2.38
C SER A 162 -3.11 8.58 3.49
N ILE A 163 -1.88 9.04 3.77
CA ILE A 163 -1.05 8.44 4.83
C ILE A 163 -1.47 8.86 6.24
N LEU A 164 -2.22 9.97 6.37
CA LEU A 164 -2.67 10.47 7.67
C LEU A 164 -3.71 9.56 8.35
N ALA A 165 -4.53 8.83 7.59
CA ALA A 165 -5.48 7.88 8.17
C ALA A 165 -4.75 6.74 8.92
N ASP A 166 -3.83 6.05 8.23
CA ASP A 166 -2.99 5.00 8.83
C ASP A 166 -2.14 5.54 9.99
N TYR A 167 -1.61 6.76 9.86
CA TYR A 167 -0.92 7.44 10.96
C TYR A 167 -1.80 7.58 12.22
N GLN A 168 -3.04 8.08 12.08
CA GLN A 168 -3.94 8.25 13.21
C GLN A 168 -4.33 6.91 13.86
N ASP A 169 -4.42 5.84 13.08
CA ASP A 169 -4.69 4.52 13.60
C ASP A 169 -3.47 3.89 14.27
N CYS A 170 -2.26 4.13 13.74
CA CYS A 170 -1.00 3.74 14.38
C CYS A 170 -0.80 4.42 15.75
N LEU A 171 -1.21 5.69 15.90
CA LEU A 171 -1.16 6.37 17.20
C LEU A 171 -2.01 5.65 18.28
N LYS A 172 -3.15 5.07 17.89
CA LYS A 172 -4.06 4.37 18.80
C LYS A 172 -3.60 2.93 19.08
N ASN A 173 -2.98 2.29 18.08
CA ASN A 173 -2.73 0.84 18.07
C ASN A 173 -1.25 0.45 18.24
N VAL A 174 -0.36 1.40 18.57
CA VAL A 174 1.08 1.14 18.73
C VAL A 174 1.41 0.01 19.72
N GLU A 175 0.56 -0.25 20.71
CA GLU A 175 0.75 -1.36 21.66
C GLU A 175 0.29 -2.71 21.08
N THR A 176 -0.66 -2.71 20.16
CA THR A 176 -1.24 -3.92 19.55
C THR A 176 -0.40 -4.42 18.38
N ASP A 177 0.11 -3.50 17.56
CA ASP A 177 1.02 -3.82 16.46
C ASP A 177 2.24 -2.88 16.46
N PRO A 178 3.18 -3.07 17.40
CA PRO A 178 4.29 -2.15 17.61
C PRO A 178 5.22 -2.04 16.41
N VAL A 179 5.47 -3.15 15.71
CA VAL A 179 6.41 -3.16 14.59
C VAL A 179 5.84 -2.39 13.40
N TYR A 180 4.58 -2.68 13.03
CA TYR A 180 3.91 -1.96 11.96
C TYR A 180 3.75 -0.47 12.31
N CYS A 181 3.22 -0.18 13.49
CA CYS A 181 2.88 1.18 13.88
C CYS A 181 4.12 2.06 14.01
N VAL A 182 5.17 1.63 14.72
CA VAL A 182 6.36 2.47 14.89
C VAL A 182 7.02 2.78 13.53
N LEU A 183 7.13 1.80 12.62
CA LEU A 183 7.72 2.05 11.30
C LEU A 183 6.87 3.00 10.46
N ASN A 184 5.55 2.85 10.44
CA ASN A 184 4.67 3.77 9.70
C ASN A 184 4.64 5.18 10.32
N LEU A 185 4.69 5.30 11.65
CA LEU A 185 4.84 6.61 12.32
C LEU A 185 6.14 7.31 11.89
N ILE A 186 7.27 6.59 11.82
CA ILE A 186 8.53 7.16 11.36
C ILE A 186 8.49 7.53 9.86
N ARG A 187 7.83 6.72 9.02
CA ARG A 187 7.61 7.04 7.59
C ARG A 187 6.85 8.37 7.42
N VAL A 188 5.77 8.55 8.18
CA VAL A 188 4.97 9.78 8.13
C VAL A 188 5.80 10.97 8.66
N TYR A 189 6.49 10.81 9.78
CA TYR A 189 7.39 11.86 10.30
C TYR A 189 8.43 12.30 9.28
N TRP A 190 9.12 11.35 8.66
CA TRP A 190 10.18 11.66 7.70
C TRP A 190 9.61 12.35 6.45
N TYR A 191 8.45 11.90 5.96
CA TYR A 191 7.77 12.57 4.87
C TYR A 191 7.32 14.00 5.21
N VAL A 192 6.72 14.21 6.39
CA VAL A 192 6.28 15.56 6.79
C VAL A 192 7.46 16.52 6.89
N LYS A 193 8.62 16.04 7.36
CA LYS A 193 9.82 16.84 7.58
C LYS A 193 10.61 17.12 6.29
N GLU A 194 10.79 16.12 5.43
CA GLU A 194 11.76 16.16 4.33
C GLU A 194 11.18 15.68 2.99
N GLU A 195 9.88 15.35 2.94
CA GLU A 195 9.17 14.82 1.76
C GLU A 195 9.77 13.52 1.21
N VAL A 196 10.45 12.76 2.07
CA VAL A 196 11.06 11.48 1.69
C VAL A 196 10.02 10.36 1.68
N ILE A 197 9.92 9.68 0.54
CA ILE A 197 9.14 8.45 0.39
C ILE A 197 10.05 7.27 0.72
N SER A 198 9.78 6.60 1.84
CA SER A 198 10.62 5.52 2.35
C SER A 198 9.87 4.22 2.56
N SER A 199 10.59 3.10 2.44
CA SER A 199 10.16 1.80 2.92
C SER A 199 10.12 1.78 4.45
N LYS A 200 9.53 0.72 5.02
CA LYS A 200 9.53 0.48 6.47
C LYS A 200 10.95 0.32 7.02
N LEU A 201 11.84 -0.37 6.28
CA LEU A 201 13.23 -0.55 6.70
C LEU A 201 14.03 0.77 6.65
N GLU A 202 13.96 1.49 5.53
CA GLU A 202 14.63 2.80 5.38
C GLU A 202 14.15 3.79 6.47
N ALA A 203 12.87 3.77 6.83
CA ALA A 203 12.34 4.59 7.92
C ALA A 203 12.94 4.20 9.28
N GLY A 204 13.04 2.90 9.58
CA GLY A 204 13.70 2.44 10.79
C GLY A 204 15.17 2.88 10.85
N GLU A 205 15.91 2.73 9.75
CA GLU A 205 17.32 3.14 9.65
C GLU A 205 17.48 4.66 9.84
N TYR A 206 16.60 5.46 9.23
CA TYR A 206 16.53 6.90 9.47
C TYR A 206 16.23 7.22 10.94
N GLY A 207 15.34 6.47 11.59
CA GLY A 207 15.11 6.56 13.02
C GLY A 207 16.39 6.32 13.85
N LEU A 208 17.19 5.32 13.48
CA LEU A 208 18.46 5.02 14.14
C LEU A 208 19.52 6.10 13.95
N THR A 209 19.48 6.90 12.90
CA THR A 209 20.43 8.01 12.70
C THR A 209 19.93 9.32 13.28
N SER A 210 18.63 9.61 13.15
CA SER A 210 18.11 10.98 13.30
C SER A 210 17.39 11.24 14.62
N PHE A 211 16.84 10.21 15.28
CA PHE A 211 16.07 10.38 16.53
C PHE A 211 16.99 10.56 17.76
N PRO A 212 16.49 11.03 18.91
CA PRO A 212 17.21 11.03 20.18
C PRO A 212 17.73 9.65 20.61
N GLN A 213 18.80 9.63 21.42
CA GLN A 213 19.48 8.39 21.86
C GLN A 213 18.55 7.44 22.65
N GLU A 214 17.62 7.99 23.42
CA GLU A 214 16.66 7.23 24.23
C GLU A 214 15.74 6.32 23.40
N TYR A 215 15.48 6.63 22.14
CA TYR A 215 14.60 5.84 21.27
C TYR A 215 15.34 4.78 20.44
N LYS A 216 16.68 4.80 20.40
CA LYS A 216 17.47 3.95 19.49
C LYS A 216 17.31 2.47 19.78
N GLU A 217 17.17 2.07 21.04
CA GLU A 217 16.95 0.67 21.39
C GLU A 217 15.57 0.19 20.93
N THR A 218 14.51 0.98 21.13
CA THR A 218 13.15 0.67 20.64
C THR A 218 13.14 0.50 19.13
N ILE A 219 13.75 1.45 18.40
CA ILE A 219 13.83 1.42 16.94
C ILE A 219 14.62 0.18 16.47
N ARG A 220 15.72 -0.16 17.14
CA ARG A 220 16.49 -1.38 16.83
C ARG A 220 15.64 -2.64 16.98
N LYS A 221 14.91 -2.79 18.11
CA LYS A 221 13.98 -3.91 18.33
C LYS A 221 12.93 -4.01 17.21
N VAL A 222 12.37 -2.87 16.78
CA VAL A 222 11.39 -2.80 15.70
C VAL A 222 11.98 -3.28 14.38
N ILE A 223 13.18 -2.81 13.99
CA ILE A 223 13.85 -3.23 12.75
C ILE A 223 14.17 -4.73 12.78
N GLU A 224 14.75 -5.22 13.88
CA GLU A 224 15.09 -6.63 14.03
C GLU A 224 13.84 -7.52 13.93
N SER A 225 12.71 -7.08 14.51
CA SER A 225 11.41 -7.78 14.43
C SER A 225 10.86 -7.81 13.02
N TYR A 226 10.98 -6.69 12.31
CA TYR A 226 10.52 -6.54 10.93
C TYR A 226 11.30 -7.46 9.97
N GLN A 227 12.61 -7.56 10.16
CA GLN A 227 13.50 -8.43 9.38
C GLN A 227 13.37 -9.93 9.74
N GLY A 228 12.50 -10.30 10.69
CA GLY A 228 12.23 -11.69 11.03
C GLY A 228 13.21 -12.31 12.02
N ASN A 229 13.95 -11.51 12.79
CA ASN A 229 14.83 -12.04 13.82
C ASN A 229 14.02 -12.59 15.00
N SER A 230 14.18 -13.88 15.30
CA SER A 230 13.40 -14.60 16.33
C SER A 230 13.86 -14.35 17.77
N ARG A 231 14.90 -13.52 17.97
CA ARG A 231 15.47 -13.20 19.29
C ARG A 231 15.05 -11.84 19.84
N VAL A 232 14.01 -11.22 19.30
CA VAL A 232 13.64 -9.87 19.71
C VAL A 232 13.08 -9.89 21.13
N ARG A 233 13.56 -8.94 21.93
CA ARG A 233 13.09 -8.64 23.28
C ARG A 233 11.67 -8.11 23.22
N GLU A 234 10.86 -8.42 24.23
CA GLU A 234 9.51 -7.88 24.36
C GLU A 234 9.51 -6.34 24.35
N PHE A 235 8.42 -5.79 23.81
CA PHE A 235 8.18 -4.35 23.83
C PHE A 235 7.50 -3.96 25.14
N HIS A 236 8.06 -2.96 25.83
CA HIS A 236 7.42 -2.36 26.99
C HIS A 236 6.42 -1.28 26.57
N LYS A 237 5.30 -1.17 27.28
CA LYS A 237 4.28 -0.16 26.97
C LYS A 237 4.86 1.25 27.01
N GLU A 238 5.72 1.53 28.00
CA GLU A 238 6.32 2.85 28.21
C GLU A 238 7.24 3.25 27.04
N GLU A 239 8.05 2.32 26.51
CA GLU A 239 8.94 2.64 25.38
C GLU A 239 8.17 2.90 24.08
N LEU A 240 7.06 2.20 23.85
CA LEU A 240 6.18 2.39 22.68
C LEU A 240 5.39 3.70 22.77
N THR A 241 4.85 3.99 23.95
CA THR A 241 4.12 5.24 24.21
C THR A 241 5.05 6.44 24.05
N SER A 242 6.26 6.36 24.61
CA SER A 242 7.24 7.45 24.57
C SER A 242 7.68 7.80 23.15
N ILE A 243 8.03 6.82 22.31
CA ILE A 243 8.42 7.09 20.91
C ILE A 243 7.24 7.59 20.07
N ARG A 244 6.04 7.06 20.29
CA ARG A 244 4.82 7.55 19.63
C ARG A 244 4.57 9.02 19.96
N ASP A 245 4.60 9.38 21.24
CA ASP A 245 4.30 10.74 21.70
C ASP A 245 5.37 11.73 21.22
N TYR A 246 6.63 11.30 21.15
CA TYR A 246 7.71 12.07 20.52
C TYR A 246 7.41 12.37 19.06
N ILE A 247 7.13 11.34 18.25
CA ILE A 247 6.80 11.51 16.83
C ILE A 247 5.60 12.44 16.64
N GLN A 248 4.54 12.24 17.45
CA GLN A 248 3.34 13.05 17.39
C GLN A 248 3.63 14.53 17.71
N SER A 249 4.46 14.78 18.73
CA SER A 249 4.85 16.14 19.11
C SER A 249 5.64 16.83 18.00
N GLU A 250 6.61 16.14 17.41
CA GLU A 250 7.46 16.69 16.34
C GLU A 250 6.66 17.02 15.08
N ILE A 251 5.77 16.12 14.64
CA ILE A 251 4.87 16.40 13.51
C ILE A 251 4.01 17.63 13.80
N GLY A 252 3.43 17.72 15.01
CA GLY A 252 2.62 18.88 15.40
C GLY A 252 3.39 20.20 15.52
N GLN A 253 4.72 20.17 15.62
CA GLN A 253 5.57 21.36 15.54
C GLN A 253 5.83 21.76 14.08
N LEU A 254 6.19 20.79 13.23
CA LEU A 254 6.44 21.00 11.80
C LEU A 254 5.22 21.58 11.05
N GLU A 255 4.02 21.12 11.42
CA GLU A 255 2.77 21.65 10.85
C GLU A 255 2.55 23.12 11.22
N LYS A 256 2.88 23.52 12.45
CA LYS A 256 2.76 24.93 12.88
C LYS A 256 3.75 25.83 12.16
N GLU A 257 4.99 25.37 11.96
CA GLU A 257 6.02 26.11 11.24
C GLU A 257 5.69 26.28 9.76
N SER A 258 5.01 25.31 9.15
CA SER A 258 4.57 25.37 7.75
C SER A 258 3.38 26.31 7.51
N THR A 259 2.75 26.83 8.57
CA THR A 259 1.58 27.72 8.50
C THR A 259 1.93 29.19 8.78
N VAL A 260 3.21 29.50 9.01
CA VAL A 260 3.77 30.85 9.25
C VAL A 260 4.56 31.30 8.03
#